data_AF-A0A1E3S264-F1
#
_entry.id   AF-A0A1E3S264-F1
#
_cell.length_a   1.000
_cell.length_b   1.000
_cell.length_c   1.000
_cell.angle_alpha   90.00
_cell.angle_beta   90.00
_cell.angle_gamma   90.00
#
_symmetry.space_group_name_H-M   'P 1'
#
loop_
_entity.id
_entity.type
_entity.pdbx_description
1 polymer ?
#
loop_
_entity_poly.entity_id
_entity_poly.type
_entity_poly.pdbx_seq_one_letter_code
_entity_poly.pdbx_strand_id
1 'polypeptide(L)' 'MQPTMYRIGIRGRLTERLGSALEGMHLVAGATETVFTGEIRDQSQLYGLLDRVRDLGLELVSVQPQNAADPTTIHSRKDS' A
#
# COMPACT_ATOMS: atom_id res chain seq x y z
N MET A 1 7.25 -16.64 -4.91
CA MET A 1 6.78 -15.27 -5.22
C MET A 1 7.66 -14.32 -4.43
N GLN A 2 8.16 -13.24 -5.05
CA GLN A 2 9.03 -12.28 -4.35
C GLN A 2 8.13 -11.35 -3.51
N PRO A 3 8.46 -11.09 -2.23
CA PRO A 3 7.71 -10.13 -1.44
C PRO A 3 7.77 -8.77 -2.15
N THR A 4 6.59 -8.21 -2.41
CA THR A 4 6.47 -6.89 -3.03
C THR A 4 5.94 -5.95 -1.98
N MET A 5 6.59 -4.80 -1.80
CA MET A 5 6.06 -3.77 -0.92
C MET A 5 4.83 -3.15 -1.57
N TYR A 6 3.72 -3.03 -0.85
CA TYR A 6 2.53 -2.35 -1.33
C TYR A 6 2.24 -1.10 -0.50
N ARG A 7 1.65 -0.10 -1.17
CA ARG A 7 1.08 1.09 -0.56
C ARG A 7 -0.42 1.06 -0.77
N ILE A 8 -1.16 1.28 0.31
CA ILE A 8 -2.61 1.21 0.32
C ILE A 8 -3.14 2.49 0.95
N GLY A 9 -3.71 3.37 0.14
CA GLY A 9 -4.31 4.62 0.58
C GLY A 9 -5.75 4.40 1.02
N ILE A 10 -6.09 4.89 2.20
CA ILE A 10 -7.42 4.85 2.81
C ILE A 10 -7.89 6.28 3.06
N ARG A 11 -9.15 6.58 2.74
CA ARG A 11 -9.70 7.92 2.93
C ARG A 11 -9.91 8.19 4.42
N GLY A 12 -9.54 9.40 4.84
CA GLY A 12 -9.71 9.86 6.20
C GLY A 12 -8.53 9.54 7.10
N ARG A 13 -8.66 9.93 8.37
CA ARG A 13 -7.65 9.70 9.40
C ARG A 13 -7.99 8.45 10.19
N LEU A 14 -7.18 7.41 10.03
CA LEU A 14 -7.24 6.29 10.94
C LEU A 14 -6.54 6.62 12.25
N THR A 15 -7.14 6.15 13.33
CA THR A 15 -6.50 6.12 14.64
C THR A 15 -5.53 4.95 14.72
N GLU A 16 -4.51 5.06 15.57
CA GLU A 16 -3.51 4.01 15.80
C GLU A 16 -4.16 2.66 16.12
N ARG A 17 -5.30 2.67 16.83
CA ARG A 17 -6.09 1.47 17.16
C ARG A 17 -6.55 0.69 15.92
N LEU A 18 -6.92 1.40 14.86
CA LEU A 18 -7.36 0.79 13.60
C LEU A 18 -6.16 0.33 12.77
N GLY A 19 -5.03 1.05 12.86
CA GLY A 19 -3.75 0.60 12.31
C GLY A 19 -3.23 -0.68 12.96
N SER A 20 -3.39 -0.84 14.27
CA SER A 20 -3.01 -2.06 14.99
C SER A 20 -3.82 -3.29 14.57
N ALA A 21 -4.99 -3.10 13.94
CA ALA A 21 -5.76 -4.22 13.41
C ALA A 21 -5.14 -4.84 12.14
N LEU A 22 -4.23 -4.12 11.49
CA LEU A 22 -3.55 -4.51 10.25
C LEU A 22 -2.11 -4.92 10.61
N GLU A 23 -1.98 -6.08 11.25
CA GLU A 23 -0.68 -6.62 11.68
C GLU A 23 0.27 -6.81 10.48
N GLY A 24 1.52 -6.36 10.65
CA GLY A 24 2.56 -6.45 9.63
C GLY A 24 2.54 -5.32 8.59
N MET A 25 1.70 -4.30 8.76
CA MET A 25 1.74 -3.08 7.97
C MET A 25 2.11 -1.85 8.81
N HIS A 26 2.96 -1.01 8.24
CA HIS A 26 3.24 0.32 8.74
C HIS A 26 2.13 1.28 8.33
N LEU A 27 1.51 1.92 9.33
CA LEU A 27 0.56 2.99 9.12
C LEU A 27 1.32 4.32 9.03
N VAL A 28 1.05 5.08 7.98
CA VAL A 28 1.51 6.45 7.79
C VAL A 28 0.28 7.34 7.70
N ALA A 29 -0.02 8.06 8.78
CA ALA A 29 -1.12 9.02 8.80
C ALA A 29 -0.72 10.29 8.04
N GLY A 30 -1.40 10.56 6.92
CA GLY A 30 -1.31 11.82 6.20
C GLY A 30 -2.33 12.84 6.71
N ALA A 31 -2.26 14.06 6.17
CA ALA A 31 -3.16 15.15 6.57
C ALA A 31 -4.64 14.86 6.22
N THR A 32 -4.89 14.21 5.09
CA THR A 32 -6.24 13.95 4.52
C THR A 32 -6.54 12.47 4.28
N GLU A 33 -5.52 11.62 4.28
CA GLU A 33 -5.64 10.19 4.02
C GLU A 33 -4.62 9.42 4.86
N THR A 34 -4.89 8.13 5.07
CA THR A 34 -3.98 7.23 5.78
C THR A 34 -3.39 6.26 4.76
N VAL A 35 -2.08 6.12 4.76
CA VAL A 35 -1.38 5.19 3.86
C VAL A 35 -0.82 4.03 4.67
N PHE A 36 -1.19 2.81 4.29
CA PHE A 36 -0.59 1.58 4.81
C PHE A 36 0.50 1.10 3.87
N THR A 37 1.68 0.81 4.43
CA THR A 37 2.80 0.25 3.69
C THR A 37 3.29 -1.04 4.33
N GLY A 38 3.59 -2.06 3.52
CA GLY A 38 3.98 -3.36 4.06
C GLY A 38 4.39 -4.33 2.97
N GLU A 39 5.21 -5.31 3.34
CA GLU A 39 5.57 -6.40 2.45
C GLU A 39 4.40 -7.37 2.34
N ILE A 40 3.96 -7.59 1.10
CA ILE A 40 2.95 -8.58 0.75
C ILE A 40 3.66 -9.75 0.09
N ARG A 41 3.50 -10.94 0.68
CA ARG A 41 4.12 -12.20 0.23
C ARG A 41 3.38 -12.81 -0.96
N ASP A 42 2.06 -12.67 -1.00
CA ASP A 42 1.18 -13.21 -2.02
C ASP A 42 -0.12 -12.39 -2.15
N GLN A 43 -0.86 -12.63 -3.23
CA GLN A 43 -2.12 -11.91 -3.46
C GLN A 43 -3.19 -12.22 -2.41
N SER A 44 -3.20 -13.41 -1.79
CA SER A 44 -4.17 -13.75 -0.74
C SER A 44 -3.99 -12.87 0.50
N GLN A 45 -2.74 -12.57 0.87
CA GLN A 45 -2.42 -11.62 1.94
C GLN A 45 -2.93 -10.20 1.60
N LEU A 46 -2.77 -9.77 0.35
CA LEU A 46 -3.32 -8.48 -0.11
C LEU A 46 -4.85 -8.48 -0.01
N TYR A 47 -5.51 -9.49 -0.56
CA TYR A 47 -6.98 -9.58 -0.53
C TYR A 47 -7.52 -9.64 0.90
N GLY A 48 -6.88 -10.38 1.81
CA GLY A 48 -7.28 -10.43 3.22
C GLY A 48 -7.17 -9.06 3.92
N LEU A 49 -6.18 -8.26 3.54
CA LEU A 49 -6.05 -6.90 4.05
C LEU A 49 -7.14 -5.97 3.50
N LEU A 50 -7.44 -6.05 2.20
CA LEU A 50 -8.51 -5.27 1.57
C LEU A 50 -9.89 -5.64 2.13
N ASP A 51 -10.11 -6.92 2.40
CA ASP A 51 -11.33 -7.41 3.03
C ASP A 51 -11.47 -6.84 4.46
N ARG A 52 -10.38 -6.84 5.22
CA ARG A 52 -10.36 -6.24 6.56
C ARG A 52 -10.61 -4.73 6.55
N VAL A 53 -10.08 -4.01 5.57
CA VAL A 53 -10.40 -2.59 5.35
C VAL A 53 -11.90 -2.40 5.11
N ARG A 54 -12.52 -3.28 4.31
CA ARG A 54 -13.96 -3.27 4.02
C ARG A 54 -14.81 -3.61 5.25
N ASP A 55 -14.40 -4.61 6.03
CA ASP A 55 -15.07 -5.01 7.27
C ASP A 55 -15.07 -3.91 8.32
N LEU A 56 -14.00 -3.10 8.35
CA LEU A 56 -13.89 -1.94 9.22
C LEU A 56 -14.68 -0.72 8.71
N GLY A 57 -15.34 -0.84 7.55
CA GLY A 57 -16.10 0.25 6.93
C GLY A 57 -15.24 1.38 6.37
N LEU A 58 -13.97 1.09 6.06
CA LEU A 58 -13.03 2.09 5.57
C LEU A 58 -13.09 2.19 4.05
N GLU A 59 -12.92 3.41 3.55
CA GLU A 59 -12.93 3.66 2.11
C GLU A 59 -11.53 3.52 1.53
N LEU A 60 -11.32 2.47 0.72
CA LEU A 60 -10.09 2.26 -0.04
C LEU A 60 -9.98 3.32 -1.16
N VAL A 61 -8.89 4.09 -1.15
CA VAL A 61 -8.60 5.12 -2.15
C VAL A 61 -7.68 4.61 -3.24
N SER A 62 -6.60 3.91 -2.85
CA SER A 62 -5.59 3.44 -3.81
C SER A 62 -4.86 2.20 -3.31
N VAL A 63 -4.41 1.37 -4.25
CA VAL A 63 -3.51 0.23 -4.00
C VAL A 63 -2.43 0.27 -5.07
N GLN A 64 -1.18 0.37 -4.65
CA GLN A 64 -0.03 0.48 -5.56
C GLN A 64 1.12 -0.40 -5.10
N PRO A 65 1.68 -1.27 -5.96
CA PRO A 65 2.94 -1.93 -5.66
C PRO A 65 4.07 -0.88 -5.66
N GLN A 66 4.80 -0.81 -4.56
CA GLN A 66 6.05 -0.08 -4.46
C GLN A 66 7.16 -1.02 -4.94
N ASN A 67 7.36 -1.02 -6.25
CA ASN A 67 8.47 -1.76 -6.83
C ASN A 67 9.77 -1.13 -6.29
N ALA A 68 10.52 -1.85 -5.45
CA ALA A 68 11.83 -1.43 -4.98
C ALA A 68 12.88 -1.36 -6.12
N ALA A 69 12.53 -1.87 -7.30
CA ALA A 69 13.31 -1.76 -8.51
C ALA A 69 12.62 -0.85 -9.53
N ASP A 70 12.81 0.46 -9.40
CA ASP A 70 12.87 1.32 -10.57
C ASP A 70 14.32 1.80 -10.79
N PRO A 71 15.28 0.91 -11.12
CA PRO A 71 16.45 1.36 -11.83
C PRO A 71 16.00 1.59 -13.27
N THR A 72 15.98 2.85 -13.69
CA THR A 72 16.11 3.25 -15.09
C THR A 72 14.81 3.33 -15.90
N THR A 73 14.25 4.55 -15.97
CA THR A 73 13.90 5.13 -17.29
C THR A 73 14.95 6.17 -17.66
N ILE A 74 16.18 5.69 -17.91
CA ILE A 74 17.06 6.27 -18.92
C ILE A 74 16.45 5.80 -20.25
N HIS A 75 15.46 6.51 -20.77
CA HIS A 75 15.03 6.33 -22.16
C HIS A 75 15.79 7.32 -23.03
N SER A 76 16.91 6.83 -23.53
CA SER A 76 17.54 7.30 -24.75
C SER A 76 16.51 7.51 -25.85
N ARG A 77 16.47 8.73 -26.39
CA ARG A 77 16.17 9.01 -27.79
C ARG A 77 17.10 10.15 -28.18
N LYS A 78 17.80 10.17 -29.30
CA LYS A 78 18.07 9.30 -30.46
C LYS A 78 18.94 10.20 -31.35
N ASP A 79 19.87 9.63 -32.11
CA ASP A 79 20.59 10.23 -33.26
C ASP A 79 20.24 11.69 -33.64
N SER A 80 21.25 12.57 -33.72
CA SER A 80 21.77 13.01 -35.03
C SER A 80 23.03 13.87 -34.92
#